data_AF-A4RX78-F1
#
_entry.id   AF-A4RX78-F1
#
_cell.length_a   1.000
_cell.length_b   1.000
_cell.length_c   1.000
_cell.angle_alpha   90.00
_cell.angle_beta   90.00
_cell.angle_gamma   90.00
#
_symmetry.space_group_name_H-M   'P 1'
#
loop_
_entity.id
_entity.type
_entity.pdbx_description
1 polymer ?
#
loop_
_entity_poly.entity_id
_entity_poly.type
_entity_poly.pdbx_seq_one_letter_code
_entity_poly.pdbx_strand_id
1 'polypeptide(L)'
;MRLTRATTLAILLSASGVAAIDASPKYLLTDIPAANPDVESVVAFPDHADRAFPGGERVKVLLGLRNTGNDAVNVTHLAGSLNVPNNFNFYVTNFTVSSFGDAVIKPKKEATFEYEFAIDPQFAGHSLQLALTAFYDEAGVAYATTYFNSTVPVLDPKVVFDRELAVIYLTLAGVAFLCFAGVMKAAGLGHLVPFIGEAKPTTGATKKTYVKKVEKKGTTSASASDSEQWLEGTAFARSSSKKEKKKQK
;
A
#
# COMPACT_ATOMS: atom_id res chain seq x y z
N MET A 1 -62.62 -43.27 -56.59
CA MET A 1 -63.34 -42.86 -55.37
C MET A 1 -62.31 -42.73 -54.25
N ARG A 2 -61.99 -41.47 -53.90
CA ARG A 2 -61.25 -40.95 -52.72
C ARG A 2 -59.91 -41.59 -52.32
N LEU A 3 -58.83 -40.93 -52.76
CA LEU A 3 -57.52 -40.90 -52.09
C LEU A 3 -57.65 -40.15 -50.75
N THR A 4 -57.14 -40.73 -49.66
CA THR A 4 -56.97 -40.02 -48.38
C THR A 4 -55.48 -40.09 -48.02
N ARG A 5 -54.79 -38.95 -48.16
CA ARG A 5 -53.41 -38.74 -47.68
C ARG A 5 -53.47 -38.45 -46.17
N ALA A 6 -52.73 -39.21 -45.37
CA ALA A 6 -52.51 -38.90 -43.96
C ALA A 6 -51.28 -37.99 -43.82
N THR A 7 -51.50 -36.86 -43.18
CA THR A 7 -50.63 -35.71 -43.03
C THR A 7 -49.65 -35.91 -41.88
N THR A 8 -48.34 -35.79 -42.15
CA THR A 8 -47.28 -35.74 -41.13
C THR A 8 -47.20 -34.33 -40.55
N LEU A 9 -47.32 -34.19 -39.22
CA LEU A 9 -47.23 -32.91 -38.51
C LEU A 9 -45.78 -32.74 -38.01
N ALA A 10 -45.05 -31.77 -38.56
CA ALA A 10 -43.74 -31.36 -38.07
C ALA A 10 -43.89 -30.08 -37.23
N ILE A 11 -43.54 -30.17 -35.95
CA ILE A 11 -43.51 -29.04 -35.01
C ILE A 11 -42.17 -28.33 -35.21
N LEU A 12 -42.20 -27.10 -35.73
CA LEU A 12 -41.04 -26.21 -35.78
C LEU A 12 -40.86 -25.58 -34.39
N LEU A 13 -39.74 -25.88 -33.73
CA LEU A 13 -39.29 -25.18 -32.53
C LEU A 13 -38.37 -24.03 -32.96
N SER A 14 -38.89 -22.80 -33.00
CA SER A 14 -38.08 -21.60 -33.21
C SER A 14 -37.40 -21.19 -31.90
N ALA A 15 -36.11 -21.49 -31.77
CA ALA A 15 -35.29 -20.93 -30.70
C ALA A 15 -34.79 -19.56 -31.14
N SER A 16 -35.39 -18.51 -30.57
CA SER A 16 -34.92 -17.14 -30.69
C SER A 16 -33.54 -17.02 -30.04
N GLY A 17 -32.53 -16.68 -30.83
CA GLY A 17 -31.21 -16.33 -30.34
C GLY A 17 -31.26 -15.00 -29.59
N VAL A 18 -31.31 -15.07 -28.26
CA VAL A 18 -30.90 -13.94 -27.43
C VAL A 18 -29.38 -13.91 -27.49
N ALA A 19 -28.83 -13.01 -28.30
CA ALA A 19 -27.42 -12.68 -28.23
C ALA A 19 -27.14 -12.15 -26.82
N ALA A 20 -26.47 -12.98 -26.01
CA ALA A 20 -25.90 -12.55 -24.76
C ALA A 20 -24.93 -11.41 -25.08
N ILE A 21 -25.31 -10.19 -24.70
CA ILE A 21 -24.40 -9.06 -24.60
C ILE A 21 -23.35 -9.51 -23.59
N ASP A 22 -22.16 -9.86 -24.09
CA ASP A 22 -20.99 -10.15 -23.29
C ASP A 22 -20.61 -8.87 -22.54
N ALA A 23 -21.19 -8.69 -21.35
CA ALA A 23 -20.85 -7.64 -20.43
C ALA A 23 -19.59 -8.05 -19.65
N SER A 24 -18.52 -8.34 -20.38
CA SER A 24 -17.18 -8.24 -19.84
C SER A 24 -16.99 -6.79 -19.38
N PRO A 25 -16.47 -6.51 -18.16
CA PRO A 25 -16.19 -5.14 -17.75
C PRO A 25 -15.13 -4.58 -18.68
N LYS A 26 -15.56 -3.80 -19.69
CA LYS A 26 -14.67 -3.14 -20.64
C LYS A 26 -13.77 -2.21 -19.86
N TYR A 27 -12.48 -2.53 -19.81
CA TYR A 27 -11.51 -1.61 -19.27
C TYR A 27 -11.47 -0.39 -20.21
N LEU A 28 -11.70 0.80 -19.63
CA LEU A 28 -11.85 2.07 -20.36
C LEU A 28 -10.66 2.38 -21.29
N LEU A 29 -9.48 1.81 -21.00
CA LEU A 29 -8.26 2.01 -21.75
C LEU A 29 -7.85 0.82 -22.64
N THR A 30 -8.69 -0.21 -22.73
CA THR A 30 -8.44 -1.38 -23.59
C THR A 30 -9.21 -1.27 -24.92
N ASP A 31 -10.42 -0.73 -24.90
CA ASP A 31 -11.26 -0.50 -26.08
C ASP A 31 -11.54 1.00 -26.26
N ILE A 32 -10.48 1.77 -26.55
CA ILE A 32 -10.58 3.22 -26.71
C ILE A 32 -11.32 3.54 -28.03
N PRO A 33 -12.43 4.29 -28.00
CA PRO A 33 -13.13 4.74 -29.21
C PRO A 33 -12.23 5.56 -30.14
N ALA A 34 -12.63 5.68 -31.41
CA ALA A 34 -11.92 6.54 -32.34
C ALA A 34 -11.96 8.01 -31.90
N ALA A 35 -10.96 8.79 -32.31
CA ALA A 35 -10.97 10.24 -32.12
C ALA A 35 -11.91 10.91 -33.12
N ASN A 36 -12.57 11.98 -32.69
CA ASN A 36 -13.35 12.83 -33.57
C ASN A 36 -12.42 13.86 -34.25
N PRO A 37 -12.35 13.92 -35.60
CA PRO A 37 -11.52 14.90 -36.30
C PRO A 37 -11.96 16.36 -36.06
N ASP A 38 -13.20 16.58 -35.64
CA ASP A 38 -13.76 17.91 -35.36
C ASP A 38 -13.48 18.41 -33.94
N VAL A 39 -12.73 17.64 -33.13
CA VAL A 39 -12.32 18.01 -31.78
C VAL A 39 -10.80 18.11 -31.71
N GLU A 40 -10.31 19.34 -31.63
CA GLU A 40 -8.89 19.61 -31.41
C GLU A 40 -8.57 19.63 -29.92
N SER A 41 -7.37 19.15 -29.56
CA SER A 41 -6.90 19.13 -28.18
C SER A 41 -5.54 19.79 -28.02
N VAL A 42 -5.36 20.52 -26.93
CA VAL A 42 -4.11 21.16 -26.52
C VAL A 42 -3.87 20.83 -25.05
N VAL A 43 -2.61 20.57 -24.69
CA VAL A 43 -2.23 20.18 -23.33
C VAL A 43 -1.16 21.10 -22.76
N ALA A 44 -1.30 21.46 -21.49
CA ALA A 44 -0.33 22.24 -20.75
C ALA A 44 -0.12 21.68 -19.35
N PHE A 45 1.14 21.67 -18.90
CA PHE A 45 1.54 21.29 -17.54
C PHE A 45 2.05 22.56 -16.84
N PRO A 46 1.20 23.30 -16.10
CA PRO A 46 1.56 24.61 -15.54
C PRO A 46 2.74 24.53 -14.56
N ASP A 47 2.79 23.46 -13.75
CA ASP A 47 3.81 23.29 -12.70
C ASP A 47 5.04 22.49 -13.20
N HIS A 48 4.94 21.83 -14.35
CA HIS A 48 5.94 20.88 -14.88
C HIS A 48 6.17 21.07 -16.38
N ALA A 49 6.66 22.25 -16.78
CA ALA A 49 6.90 22.57 -18.19
C ALA A 49 7.97 21.68 -18.86
N ASP A 50 8.88 21.12 -18.06
CA ASP A 50 9.92 20.17 -18.46
C ASP A 50 9.40 18.74 -18.63
N ARG A 51 8.13 18.47 -18.29
CA ARG A 51 7.46 17.17 -18.35
C ARG A 51 8.18 16.09 -17.53
N ALA A 52 8.88 16.51 -16.48
CA ALA A 52 9.47 15.62 -15.50
C ALA A 52 8.61 15.63 -14.23
N PHE A 53 8.15 14.46 -13.82
CA PHE A 53 7.10 14.35 -12.80
C PHE A 53 7.64 13.66 -11.55
N PRO A 54 7.60 14.29 -10.37
CA PRO A 54 8.00 13.65 -9.12
C PRO A 54 7.01 12.55 -8.72
N GLY A 55 7.56 11.40 -8.32
CA GLY A 55 6.76 10.32 -7.75
C GLY A 55 6.09 10.76 -6.44
N GLY A 56 4.86 10.30 -6.20
CA GLY A 56 4.09 10.56 -4.98
C GLY A 56 3.45 11.94 -4.88
N GLU A 57 3.75 12.85 -5.81
CA GLU A 57 3.11 14.16 -5.90
C GLU A 57 1.96 14.14 -6.90
N ARG A 58 0.97 15.01 -6.67
CA ARG A 58 -0.13 15.21 -7.60
C ARG A 58 0.29 16.21 -8.68
N VAL A 59 0.33 15.74 -9.91
CA VAL A 59 0.63 16.52 -11.10
C VAL A 59 -0.66 17.01 -11.71
N LYS A 60 -0.73 18.33 -11.95
CA LYS A 60 -1.84 18.97 -12.65
C LYS A 60 -1.55 19.09 -14.13
N VAL A 61 -2.56 18.79 -14.94
CA VAL A 61 -2.53 18.97 -16.38
C VAL A 61 -3.80 19.67 -16.82
N LEU A 62 -3.65 20.64 -17.72
CA LEU A 62 -4.75 21.38 -18.32
C LEU A 62 -4.95 20.89 -19.74
N LEU A 63 -6.16 20.43 -20.02
CA LEU A 63 -6.61 20.03 -21.34
C LEU A 63 -7.52 21.14 -21.91
N GLY A 64 -7.09 21.78 -22.99
CA GLY A 64 -7.94 22.60 -23.83
C GLY A 64 -8.57 21.75 -24.93
N LEU A 65 -9.90 21.71 -24.99
CA LEU A 65 -10.64 21.08 -26.09
C LEU A 65 -11.33 22.18 -26.90
N ARG A 66 -11.15 22.15 -28.22
CA ARG A 66 -11.83 23.04 -29.16
C ARG A 66 -12.71 22.22 -30.10
N ASN A 67 -14.01 22.49 -30.05
CA ASN A 67 -14.97 21.91 -30.95
C ASN A 67 -15.03 22.76 -32.23
N THR A 68 -14.51 22.24 -33.34
CA THR A 68 -14.60 22.86 -34.68
C THR A 68 -15.79 22.37 -35.49
N GLY A 69 -16.49 21.34 -35.01
CA GLY A 69 -17.66 20.74 -35.62
C GLY A 69 -18.91 21.61 -35.54
N ASN A 70 -20.02 21.03 -36.02
CA ASN A 70 -21.34 21.68 -36.05
C ASN A 70 -22.25 21.23 -34.92
N ASP A 71 -21.97 20.09 -34.30
CA ASP A 71 -22.74 19.53 -33.20
C ASP A 71 -22.06 19.81 -31.85
N ALA A 72 -22.83 19.70 -30.77
CA ALA A 72 -22.30 19.91 -29.42
C ALA A 72 -21.59 18.64 -28.94
N VAL A 73 -20.41 18.83 -28.35
CA VAL A 73 -19.59 17.75 -27.80
C VAL A 73 -19.75 17.73 -26.29
N ASN A 74 -20.02 16.55 -25.73
CA ASN A 74 -20.23 16.36 -24.32
C ASN A 74 -19.07 15.60 -23.68
N VAL A 75 -18.27 16.24 -22.83
CA VAL A 75 -17.13 15.62 -22.18
C VAL A 75 -17.58 14.85 -20.94
N THR A 76 -17.36 13.54 -20.92
CA THR A 76 -17.84 12.65 -19.86
C THR A 76 -16.77 12.46 -18.78
N HIS A 77 -15.54 12.13 -19.18
CA HIS A 77 -14.44 11.91 -18.26
C HIS A 77 -13.06 12.00 -18.92
N LEU A 78 -12.07 12.26 -18.07
CA LEU A 78 -10.65 12.18 -18.40
C LEU A 78 -10.03 11.02 -17.64
N ALA A 79 -9.15 10.28 -18.31
CA ALA A 79 -8.39 9.20 -17.71
C ALA A 79 -6.95 9.23 -18.20
N GLY A 80 -6.06 8.58 -17.45
CA GLY A 80 -4.67 8.41 -17.85
C GLY A 80 -4.16 7.03 -17.50
N SER A 81 -3.13 6.60 -18.21
CA SER A 81 -2.38 5.38 -17.90
C SER A 81 -0.89 5.63 -17.96
N LEU A 82 -0.19 4.81 -17.19
CA LEU A 82 1.26 4.68 -17.22
C LEU A 82 1.62 3.31 -17.76
N ASN A 83 2.46 3.28 -18.79
CA ASN A 83 2.80 2.06 -19.52
C ASN A 83 4.32 1.91 -19.62
N VAL A 84 4.79 0.68 -19.79
CA VAL A 84 6.22 0.42 -20.02
C VAL A 84 6.59 0.87 -21.44
N PRO A 85 7.72 1.59 -21.63
CA PRO A 85 8.22 1.91 -22.96
C PRO A 85 8.42 0.63 -23.79
N ASN A 86 8.06 0.66 -25.07
CA ASN A 86 8.17 -0.45 -26.04
C ASN A 86 7.24 -1.66 -25.81
N ASN A 87 6.38 -1.69 -24.79
CA ASN A 87 5.39 -2.77 -24.67
C ASN A 87 4.06 -2.30 -24.03
N PHE A 88 3.11 -1.94 -24.89
CA PHE A 88 1.76 -1.52 -24.50
C PHE A 88 0.87 -2.66 -23.97
N ASN A 89 1.29 -3.93 -24.04
CA ASN A 89 0.56 -5.03 -23.42
C ASN A 89 0.84 -5.16 -21.91
N PHE A 90 1.87 -4.46 -21.40
CA PHE A 90 2.15 -4.40 -19.96
C PHE A 90 1.73 -3.04 -19.41
N TYR A 91 0.49 -3.02 -18.91
CA TYR A 91 -0.08 -1.90 -18.18
C TYR A 91 0.56 -1.82 -16.79
N VAL A 92 1.08 -0.65 -16.42
CA VAL A 92 1.69 -0.46 -15.10
C VAL A 92 0.61 -0.04 -14.11
N THR A 93 -0.11 1.05 -14.41
CA THR A 93 -1.21 1.56 -13.57
C THR A 93 -2.17 2.44 -14.39
N ASN A 94 -3.46 2.37 -14.07
CA ASN A 94 -4.45 3.37 -14.49
C ASN A 94 -4.58 4.44 -13.41
N PHE A 95 -4.63 5.70 -13.81
CA PHE A 95 -4.90 6.80 -12.91
C PHE A 95 -6.40 6.97 -12.64
N THR A 96 -6.72 7.75 -11.60
CA THR A 96 -8.10 8.08 -11.22
C THR A 96 -8.85 8.75 -12.35
N VAL A 97 -10.05 8.26 -12.65
CA VAL A 97 -10.93 8.88 -13.64
C VAL A 97 -11.52 10.17 -13.07
N SER A 98 -11.36 11.28 -13.77
CA SER A 98 -12.02 12.55 -13.44
C SER A 98 -13.26 12.68 -14.31
N SER A 99 -14.44 12.53 -13.71
CA SER A 99 -15.71 12.71 -14.40
C SER A 99 -16.14 14.16 -14.35
N PHE A 100 -16.53 14.68 -15.50
CA PHE A 100 -17.15 15.98 -15.65
C PHE A 100 -18.59 15.65 -16.01
N GLY A 101 -19.55 15.98 -15.15
CA GLY A 101 -20.96 15.57 -15.30
C GLY A 101 -21.61 16.17 -16.54
N ASP A 102 -21.25 15.62 -17.70
CA ASP A 102 -21.65 16.02 -19.04
C ASP A 102 -21.34 17.48 -19.37
N ALA A 103 -20.06 17.84 -19.33
CA ALA A 103 -19.62 19.18 -19.69
C ALA A 103 -19.75 19.44 -21.21
N VAL A 104 -20.72 20.27 -21.58
CA VAL A 104 -21.04 20.54 -23.00
C VAL A 104 -20.19 21.66 -23.58
N ILE A 105 -19.45 21.34 -24.64
CA ILE A 105 -18.73 22.27 -25.51
C ILE A 105 -19.59 22.56 -26.74
N LYS A 106 -20.07 23.80 -26.83
CA LYS A 106 -20.87 24.26 -27.97
C LYS A 106 -20.05 24.24 -29.27
N PRO A 107 -20.71 24.16 -30.44
CA PRO A 107 -20.03 24.28 -31.73
C PRO A 107 -19.19 25.55 -31.82
N LYS A 108 -17.99 25.44 -32.39
CA LYS A 108 -17.03 26.56 -32.58
C LYS A 108 -16.63 27.24 -31.27
N LYS A 109 -16.65 26.50 -30.16
CA LYS A 109 -16.21 26.96 -28.84
C LYS A 109 -15.13 26.04 -28.30
N GLU A 110 -14.42 26.56 -27.31
CA GLU A 110 -13.40 25.85 -26.57
C GLU A 110 -13.72 25.84 -25.08
N ALA A 111 -13.24 24.81 -24.39
CA ALA A 111 -13.33 24.64 -22.96
C ALA A 111 -12.01 24.07 -22.42
N THR A 112 -11.69 24.38 -21.18
CA THR A 112 -10.49 23.87 -20.51
C THR A 112 -10.90 23.01 -19.32
N PHE A 113 -10.26 21.86 -19.19
CA PHE A 113 -10.47 20.88 -18.14
C PHE A 113 -9.17 20.67 -17.37
N GLU A 114 -9.25 20.70 -16.04
CA GLU A 114 -8.15 20.34 -15.16
C GLU A 114 -8.23 18.84 -14.84
N TYR A 115 -7.14 18.13 -15.06
CA TYR A 115 -6.98 16.74 -14.65
C TYR A 115 -5.77 16.62 -13.73
N GLU A 116 -5.90 15.80 -12.69
CA GLU A 116 -4.86 15.61 -11.69
C GLU A 116 -4.57 14.12 -11.56
N PHE A 117 -3.30 13.75 -11.59
CA PHE A 117 -2.85 12.37 -11.41
C PHE A 117 -1.60 12.32 -10.53
N ALA A 118 -1.32 11.17 -9.93
CA ALA A 118 -0.11 10.95 -9.14
C ALA A 118 0.57 9.68 -9.60
N ILE A 119 1.89 9.74 -9.81
CA ILE A 119 2.71 8.58 -10.17
C ILE A 119 3.17 7.90 -8.88
N ASP A 120 3.15 6.57 -8.83
CA ASP A 120 3.65 5.85 -7.65
C ASP A 120 5.16 6.13 -7.45
N PRO A 121 5.60 6.50 -6.24
CA PRO A 121 7.03 6.69 -5.91
C PRO A 121 7.93 5.51 -6.29
N GLN A 122 7.40 4.29 -6.38
CA GLN A 122 8.13 3.09 -6.80
C GLN A 122 8.74 3.21 -8.20
N PHE A 123 8.19 4.08 -9.04
CA PHE A 123 8.66 4.29 -10.41
C PHE A 123 9.71 5.41 -10.52
N ALA A 124 10.09 6.04 -9.41
CA ALA A 124 11.15 7.05 -9.39
C ALA A 124 12.46 6.52 -10.01
N GLY A 125 13.10 7.35 -10.84
CA GLY A 125 14.31 7.00 -11.57
C GLY A 125 14.08 6.27 -12.90
N HIS A 126 12.83 5.90 -13.21
CA HIS A 126 12.48 5.26 -14.48
C HIS A 126 11.81 6.25 -15.45
N SER A 127 11.98 5.98 -16.76
CA SER A 127 11.23 6.66 -17.81
C SER A 127 10.06 5.78 -18.23
N LEU A 128 8.85 6.30 -18.15
CA LEU A 128 7.62 5.56 -18.43
C LEU A 128 6.77 6.28 -19.48
N GLN A 129 5.96 5.54 -20.21
CA GLN A 129 5.06 6.09 -21.22
C GLN A 129 3.79 6.59 -20.54
N LEU A 130 3.58 7.90 -20.52
CA LEU A 130 2.36 8.51 -20.02
C LEU A 130 1.39 8.74 -21.18
N ALA A 131 0.19 8.16 -21.07
CA ALA A 131 -0.90 8.36 -22.00
C ALA A 131 -2.11 8.97 -21.28
N LEU A 132 -2.56 10.13 -21.73
CA LEU A 132 -3.75 10.81 -21.20
C LEU A 132 -4.81 10.90 -22.29
N THR A 133 -6.03 10.52 -21.94
CA THR A 133 -7.14 10.36 -22.87
C THR A 133 -8.38 11.05 -22.35
N ALA A 134 -9.04 11.80 -23.23
CA ALA A 134 -10.32 12.42 -22.99
C ALA A 134 -11.44 11.62 -23.66
N PHE A 135 -12.50 11.32 -22.93
CA PHE A 135 -13.69 10.63 -23.42
C PHE A 135 -14.85 11.62 -23.51
N TYR A 136 -15.52 11.61 -24.65
CA TYR A 136 -16.61 12.54 -24.94
C TYR A 136 -17.58 11.93 -25.94
N ASP A 137 -18.81 12.42 -25.91
CA ASP A 137 -19.89 11.98 -26.79
C ASP A 137 -20.31 13.12 -27.71
N GLU A 138 -20.61 12.80 -28.97
CA GLU A 138 -21.24 13.73 -29.91
C GLU A 138 -22.48 13.03 -30.50
N ALA A 139 -23.66 13.65 -30.33
CA ALA A 139 -24.94 13.12 -30.83
C ALA A 139 -25.22 11.63 -30.47
N GLY A 140 -24.71 11.15 -29.33
CA GLY A 140 -24.89 9.77 -28.86
C GLY A 140 -23.83 8.77 -29.35
N VAL A 141 -22.79 9.24 -30.05
CA VAL A 141 -21.62 8.44 -30.44
C VAL A 141 -20.44 8.77 -29.52
N ALA A 142 -19.86 7.74 -28.92
CA ALA A 142 -18.69 7.89 -28.05
C ALA A 142 -17.40 7.99 -28.85
N TYR A 143 -16.59 8.98 -28.48
CA TYR A 143 -15.28 9.27 -29.03
C TYR A 143 -14.25 9.39 -27.90
N ALA A 144 -12.99 9.18 -28.26
CA ALA A 144 -11.89 9.39 -27.34
C ALA A 144 -10.66 9.93 -28.05
N THR A 145 -10.02 10.93 -27.44
CA THR A 145 -8.80 11.53 -27.96
C THR A 145 -7.69 11.41 -26.92
N THR A 146 -6.62 10.69 -27.28
CA THR A 146 -5.38 10.68 -26.51
C THR A 146 -4.59 11.94 -26.81
N TYR A 147 -4.73 12.95 -25.94
CA TYR A 147 -4.16 14.29 -26.13
C TYR A 147 -2.71 14.39 -25.65
N PHE A 148 -2.23 13.43 -24.86
CA PHE A 148 -0.83 13.33 -24.48
C PHE A 148 -0.39 11.87 -24.55
N ASN A 149 0.68 11.59 -25.29
CA ASN A 149 1.29 10.28 -25.36
C ASN A 149 2.79 10.44 -25.55
N SER A 150 3.55 10.38 -24.47
CA SER A 150 5.00 10.59 -24.50
C SER A 150 5.69 9.86 -23.36
N THR A 151 6.95 9.49 -23.59
CA THR A 151 7.81 8.97 -22.54
C THR A 151 8.23 10.14 -21.63
N VAL A 152 8.00 10.00 -20.33
CA VAL A 152 8.31 11.03 -19.33
C VAL A 152 9.19 10.43 -18.23
N PRO A 153 10.20 11.17 -17.74
CA PRO A 153 11.00 10.73 -16.61
C PRO A 153 10.22 10.92 -15.31
N VAL A 154 10.24 9.89 -14.46
CA VAL A 154 9.70 9.95 -13.10
C VAL A 154 10.84 10.33 -12.16
N LEU A 155 10.71 11.49 -11.52
CA LEU A 155 11.70 12.00 -10.57
C LEU A 155 11.47 11.40 -9.18
N ASP A 156 12.51 11.45 -8.36
CA ASP A 156 12.41 11.06 -6.96
C ASP A 156 11.36 11.89 -6.22
N PRO A 157 10.60 11.26 -5.29
CA PRO A 157 9.67 11.98 -4.46
C PRO A 157 10.40 13.08 -3.69
N LYS A 158 9.78 14.24 -3.56
CA LYS A 158 10.32 15.33 -2.75
C LYS A 158 10.31 14.94 -1.27
N VAL A 159 11.46 14.49 -0.76
CA VAL A 159 11.63 14.16 0.66
C VAL A 159 11.71 15.46 1.46
N VAL A 160 10.58 15.89 2.00
CA VAL A 160 10.51 17.06 2.91
C VAL A 160 11.04 16.73 4.32
N PHE A 161 11.03 15.45 4.71
CA PHE A 161 11.53 14.99 5.99
C PHE A 161 12.29 13.67 5.83
N ASP A 162 13.60 13.73 5.99
CA ASP A 162 14.46 12.55 5.98
C ASP A 162 14.46 11.88 7.35
N ARG A 163 13.66 10.82 7.46
CA ARG A 163 13.55 10.02 8.68
C ARG A 163 14.86 9.33 9.04
N GLU A 164 15.67 8.95 8.06
CA GLU A 164 16.94 8.28 8.29
C GLU A 164 17.92 9.25 8.96
N LEU A 165 18.07 10.45 8.39
CA LEU A 165 18.87 11.51 9.00
C LEU A 165 18.33 11.94 10.37
N ALA A 166 17.01 12.02 10.54
CA ALA A 166 16.41 12.34 11.84
C ALA A 166 16.79 11.31 12.92
N VAL A 167 16.81 10.02 12.57
CA VAL A 167 17.24 8.96 13.49
C VAL A 167 18.74 9.06 13.78
N ILE A 168 19.56 9.35 12.78
CA ILE A 168 21.02 9.54 12.96
C ILE A 168 21.29 10.72 13.92
N TYR A 169 20.64 11.86 13.74
CA TYR A 169 20.83 13.00 14.63
C TYR A 169 20.31 12.73 16.05
N LEU A 170 19.16 12.07 16.18
CA LEU A 170 18.61 11.71 17.49
C LEU A 170 19.52 10.72 18.23
N THR A 171 20.06 9.73 17.53
CA THR A 171 20.99 8.76 18.11
C THR A 171 22.32 9.40 18.49
N LEU A 172 22.90 10.26 17.65
CA LEU A 172 24.11 11.01 17.96
C LEU A 172 23.91 11.95 19.16
N ALA A 173 22.77 12.65 19.23
CA ALA A 173 22.43 13.49 20.37
C ALA A 173 22.31 12.66 21.66
N GLY A 174 21.69 11.48 21.59
CA GLY A 174 21.62 10.54 22.70
C GLY A 174 22.99 10.05 23.17
N VAL A 175 23.87 9.65 22.24
CA VAL A 175 25.25 9.22 22.57
C VAL A 175 26.05 10.38 23.16
N ALA A 176 25.97 11.58 22.58
CA ALA A 176 26.65 12.76 23.10
C ALA A 176 26.20 13.09 24.53
N PHE A 177 24.90 13.00 24.80
CA PHE A 177 24.34 13.17 26.13
C PHE A 177 24.84 12.11 27.12
N LEU A 178 24.91 10.84 26.72
CA LEU A 178 25.45 9.76 27.55
C LEU A 178 26.95 9.96 27.85
N CYS A 179 27.74 10.36 26.85
CA CYS A 179 29.16 10.69 27.03
C CYS A 179 29.33 11.88 28.00
N PHE A 180 28.58 12.96 27.79
CA PHE A 180 28.60 14.13 28.67
C PHE A 180 28.23 13.75 30.11
N ALA A 181 27.16 12.98 30.29
CA ALA A 181 26.76 12.47 31.59
C ALA A 181 27.84 11.58 32.24
N GLY A 182 28.49 10.72 31.45
CA GLY A 182 29.61 9.89 31.91
C GLY A 182 30.79 10.72 32.41
N VAL A 183 31.16 11.79 31.69
CA VAL A 183 32.21 12.74 32.10
C VAL A 183 31.80 13.50 33.36
N MET A 184 30.58 14.03 33.42
CA MET A 184 30.06 14.74 34.60
C MET A 184 30.06 13.84 35.85
N LYS A 185 29.73 12.56 35.68
CA LYS A 185 29.82 11.56 36.75
C LYS A 185 31.28 11.32 37.17
N ALA A 186 32.19 11.13 36.23
CA ALA A 186 33.62 10.94 36.50
C ALA A 186 34.26 12.16 37.20
N ALA A 187 33.79 13.37 36.89
CA ALA A 187 34.24 14.62 37.50
C ALA A 187 33.61 14.92 38.87
N GLY A 188 32.75 14.04 39.40
CA GLY A 188 32.11 14.22 40.73
C GLY A 188 30.84 15.08 40.72
N LEU A 189 30.37 15.52 39.55
CA LEU A 189 29.14 16.32 39.39
C LEU A 189 27.92 15.45 38.99
N GLY A 190 27.96 14.15 39.30
CA GLY A 190 26.89 13.21 38.94
C GLY A 190 25.49 13.57 39.47
N HIS A 191 25.39 14.36 40.54
CA HIS A 191 24.11 14.84 41.09
C HIS A 191 23.32 15.75 40.13
N LEU A 192 24.00 16.38 39.15
CA LEU A 192 23.37 17.22 38.13
C LEU A 192 22.72 16.39 37.00
N VAL A 193 22.93 15.08 36.98
CA VAL A 193 22.40 14.13 36.00
C VAL A 193 21.63 13.01 36.74
N PRO A 194 20.54 13.34 37.47
CA PRO A 194 19.89 12.43 38.43
C PRO A 194 19.24 11.19 37.80
N PHE A 195 19.09 11.17 36.48
CA PHE A 195 18.46 10.11 35.70
C PHE A 195 19.42 8.98 35.31
N ILE A 196 20.74 9.17 35.42
CA ILE A 196 21.73 8.09 35.27
C ILE A 196 21.97 7.49 36.65
N GLY A 197 21.17 6.47 36.95
CA GLY A 197 21.17 5.78 38.24
C GLY A 197 22.56 5.32 38.68
N GLU A 198 22.72 5.18 39.99
CA GLU A 198 23.89 4.52 40.56
C GLU A 198 23.93 3.07 40.08
N ALA A 199 24.76 2.78 39.08
CA ALA A 199 25.20 1.42 38.80
C ALA A 199 25.99 0.94 40.02
N LYS A 200 25.29 0.39 40.99
CA LYS A 200 25.89 -0.30 42.14
C LYS A 200 26.79 -1.39 41.56
N PRO A 201 28.10 -1.41 41.84
CA PRO A 201 28.96 -2.47 41.34
C PRO A 201 28.42 -3.80 41.84
N THR A 202 27.97 -4.66 40.93
CA THR A 202 27.70 -6.08 41.24
C THR A 202 29.02 -6.82 41.38
N THR A 203 29.81 -6.44 42.37
CA THR A 203 30.77 -7.34 43.01
C THR A 203 30.05 -7.97 44.19
N GLY A 204 29.66 -9.23 44.01
CA GLY A 204 29.34 -10.19 45.07
C GLY A 204 28.40 -9.70 46.18
N ALA A 205 27.09 -9.79 45.98
CA ALA A 205 26.15 -9.84 47.09
C ALA A 205 24.99 -10.78 46.77
N THR A 206 25.14 -12.02 47.20
CA THR A 206 24.09 -13.02 47.33
C THR A 206 22.90 -12.39 48.06
N LYS A 207 21.80 -12.12 47.35
CA LYS A 207 20.55 -11.68 47.98
C LYS A 207 20.06 -12.80 48.90
N LYS A 208 20.23 -12.62 50.22
CA LYS A 208 19.49 -13.41 51.21
C LYS A 208 18.03 -12.96 51.13
N THR A 209 17.21 -13.75 50.44
CA THR A 209 15.76 -13.62 50.45
C THR A 209 15.26 -13.87 51.88
N TYR A 210 14.86 -12.81 52.57
CA TYR A 210 14.13 -12.93 53.83
C TYR A 210 12.68 -13.31 53.49
N VAL A 211 12.38 -14.61 53.53
CA VAL A 211 11.01 -15.10 53.39
C VAL A 211 10.25 -14.74 54.68
N LYS A 212 9.21 -13.92 54.53
CA LYS A 212 8.25 -13.59 55.60
C LYS A 212 7.59 -14.89 56.07
N LYS A 213 7.82 -15.26 57.34
CA LYS A 213 7.24 -16.43 57.99
C LYS A 213 5.72 -16.26 58.05
N VAL A 214 5.00 -17.09 57.30
CA VAL A 214 3.53 -17.21 57.41
C VAL A 214 3.24 -18.14 58.58
N GLU A 215 2.62 -17.59 59.63
CA GLU A 215 1.99 -18.38 60.69
C GLU A 215 0.84 -19.20 60.09
N LYS A 216 0.94 -20.52 60.20
CA LYS A 216 -0.23 -21.42 60.05
C LYS A 216 -0.60 -21.97 61.42
N LYS A 217 -1.78 -21.52 61.85
CA LYS A 217 -2.53 -21.91 63.04
C LYS A 217 -3.16 -23.29 62.83
N GLY A 218 -2.76 -24.29 63.64
CA GLY A 218 -3.40 -25.61 63.86
C GLY A 218 -3.44 -26.54 62.62
N THR A 219 -3.40 -27.88 62.70
CA THR A 219 -3.69 -28.82 63.79
C THR A 219 -3.08 -30.18 63.39
N THR A 220 -2.39 -30.81 64.36
CA THR A 220 -2.11 -32.26 64.58
C THR A 220 -1.81 -33.24 63.43
N SER A 221 -0.64 -33.89 63.58
CA SER A 221 -0.32 -35.31 63.32
C SER A 221 -0.50 -35.92 61.93
N ALA A 222 0.61 -36.18 61.23
CA ALA A 222 0.92 -37.49 60.65
C ALA A 222 2.37 -37.53 60.11
N SER A 223 3.05 -38.63 60.42
CA SER A 223 4.34 -39.18 59.97
C SER A 223 5.16 -38.48 58.87
N ALA A 224 6.47 -38.34 59.13
CA ALA A 224 7.51 -37.90 58.19
C ALA A 224 7.86 -38.93 57.08
N SER A 225 7.03 -39.93 56.84
CA SER A 225 7.26 -40.98 55.82
C SER A 225 6.65 -40.67 54.45
N ASP A 226 5.65 -39.78 54.37
CA ASP A 226 4.90 -39.58 53.11
C ASP A 226 5.52 -38.51 52.19
N SER A 227 6.45 -37.69 52.70
CA SER A 227 7.09 -36.63 51.91
C SER A 227 8.20 -37.12 50.98
N GLU A 228 8.64 -38.38 51.13
CA GLU A 228 9.74 -38.97 50.36
C GLU A 228 9.23 -39.96 49.27
N GLN A 229 7.97 -40.38 49.33
CA GLN A 229 7.42 -41.42 48.43
C GLN A 229 7.37 -41.00 46.96
N TRP A 230 7.20 -39.71 46.69
CA TRP A 230 7.19 -39.17 45.32
C TRP A 230 8.60 -38.99 44.71
N LEU A 231 9.65 -39.13 45.53
CA LEU A 231 11.05 -39.05 45.09
C LEU A 231 11.60 -40.41 44.63
N GLU A 232 10.93 -41.52 44.98
CA GLU A 232 11.32 -42.86 44.57
C GLU A 232 11.17 -43.03 43.04
N GLY A 233 12.26 -43.41 42.38
CA GLY A 233 12.35 -43.54 40.91
C GLY A 233 13.05 -42.38 40.20
N THR A 234 13.23 -41.24 40.87
CA THR A 234 13.99 -40.10 40.32
C THR A 234 15.50 -40.33 40.44
N ALA A 235 16.29 -39.73 39.55
CA ALA A 235 17.75 -39.77 39.61
C ALA A 235 18.31 -39.20 40.94
N PHE A 236 17.53 -38.36 41.63
CA PHE A 236 17.88 -37.73 42.90
C PHE A 236 17.92 -38.73 44.06
N ALA A 237 16.92 -39.61 44.17
CA ALA A 237 16.90 -40.69 45.18
C ALA A 237 18.02 -41.74 44.95
N ARG A 238 18.46 -41.92 43.70
CA ARG A 238 19.58 -42.82 43.35
C ARG A 238 20.94 -42.27 43.78
N SER A 239 21.04 -40.94 43.91
CA SER A 239 22.24 -40.20 44.32
C SER A 239 22.45 -40.22 45.84
N SER A 240 21.36 -40.07 46.61
CA SER A 240 21.40 -40.12 48.08
C SER A 240 21.81 -41.51 48.58
N SER A 241 21.25 -42.59 48.04
CA SER A 241 21.62 -43.96 48.45
C SER A 241 23.09 -44.34 48.16
N LYS A 242 23.68 -43.78 47.09
CA LYS A 242 25.10 -43.99 46.75
C LYS A 242 26.04 -43.23 47.68
N LYS A 243 25.60 -42.09 48.20
CA LYS A 243 26.37 -41.25 49.14
C LYS A 243 26.39 -41.85 50.54
N GLU A 244 25.35 -42.58 50.92
CA GLU A 244 25.21 -43.21 52.23
C GLU A 244 26.03 -44.51 52.35
N LYS A 245 26.06 -45.35 51.30
CA LYS A 245 26.91 -46.55 51.26
C LYS A 245 28.42 -46.28 51.30
N LYS A 246 28.87 -45.06 50.99
CA LYS A 246 30.30 -44.67 51.03
C LYS A 246 30.75 -44.18 52.40
N LYS A 247 29.83 -44.00 53.36
CA LYS A 247 30.13 -43.57 54.74
C LYS A 247 30.23 -44.73 55.75
N GLN A 248 29.95 -45.96 55.32
CA GLN A 248 30.11 -47.18 56.14
C GLN A 248 31.07 -48.14 55.45
N LYS A 249 32.34 -47.75 55.33
CA LYS A 249 33.48 -48.66 55.22
C LYS A 249 34.76 -47.94 55.60
#